data_AF-A0A5B7TLW7-F1
#
_entry.id   AF-A0A5B7TLW7-F1
#
_cell.length_a   1.000
_cell.length_b   1.000
_cell.length_c   1.000
_cell.angle_alpha   90.00
_cell.angle_beta   90.00
_cell.angle_gamma   90.00
#
_symmetry.space_group_name_H-M   'P 1'
#
loop_
_entity.id
_entity.type
_entity.pdbx_description
1 polymer ?
#
loop_
_entity_poly.entity_id
_entity_poly.type
_entity_poly.pdbx_seq_one_letter_code
_entity_poly.pdbx_strand_id
1 'polypeptide(L)' 'MARNQRKYTDEFKNTIVELYNSGKSLVELSSEYGISKSTINGWIKTPGLLLLMKAKL' A
#
# COMPACT_ATOMS: atom_id res chain seq x y z
N MET A 1 15.73 -9.42 20.33
CA MET A 1 16.17 -9.13 18.94
C MET A 1 15.48 -7.86 18.45
N ALA A 2 16.21 -6.90 17.89
CA ALA A 2 15.59 -5.69 17.32
C ALA A 2 14.77 -6.08 16.08
N ARG A 3 13.46 -5.83 16.11
CA ARG A 3 12.57 -6.08 14.98
C ARG A 3 12.82 -4.96 13.97
N ASN A 4 13.68 -5.19 12.98
CA ASN A 4 13.97 -4.24 11.92
C ASN A 4 12.73 -4.10 11.02
N GLN A 5 11.79 -3.26 11.44
CA GLN A 5 10.59 -2.96 10.67
C GLN A 5 11.01 -2.12 9.47
N ARG A 6 10.80 -2.64 8.26
CA ARG A 6 10.95 -1.84 7.04
C ARG A 6 9.98 -0.66 7.13
N LYS A 7 10.52 0.54 7.26
CA LYS A 7 9.73 1.78 7.20
C LYS A 7 9.57 2.16 5.74
N TYR A 8 8.33 2.14 5.27
CA TYR A 8 7.94 2.67 3.97
C TYR A 8 7.49 4.12 4.15
N THR A 9 7.89 5.00 3.24
CA THR A 9 7.41 6.40 3.22
C THR A 9 5.93 6.45 2.87
N ASP A 10 5.23 7.49 3.31
CA ASP A 10 3.80 7.62 3.03
C ASP A 10 3.52 7.82 1.54
N GLU A 11 4.40 8.52 0.82
CA GLU A 11 4.35 8.63 -0.65
C GLU A 11 4.39 7.26 -1.32
N PHE A 12 5.30 6.38 -0.89
CA PHE A 12 5.40 5.04 -1.48
C PHE A 12 4.14 4.21 -1.19
N LYS A 13 3.61 4.27 0.04
CA LYS A 13 2.35 3.58 0.38
C LYS A 13 1.20 4.09 -0.50
N ASN A 14 1.12 5.42 -0.72
CA ASN A 14 0.11 6.03 -1.57
C ASN A 14 0.19 5.49 -3.00
N THR A 15 1.38 5.44 -3.60
CA THR A 15 1.57 4.88 -4.94
C THR A 15 1.08 3.44 -5.04
N ILE A 16 1.42 2.58 -4.07
CA ILE A 16 0.98 1.17 -4.08
C ILE A 16 -0.54 1.06 -3.98
N VAL A 17 -1.17 1.92 -3.16
CA VAL A 17 -2.63 1.94 -3.05
C VAL A 17 -3.28 2.49 -4.32
N GLU A 18 -2.76 3.55 -4.94
CA GLU A 18 -3.26 4.05 -6.23
C GLU A 18 -3.19 2.97 -7.32
N LEU A 19 -2.08 2.23 -7.41
CA LEU A 19 -1.93 1.12 -8.35
C LEU A 19 -2.92 -0.02 -8.10
N TYR A 20 -3.20 -0.35 -6.84
CA TYR A 20 -4.23 -1.33 -6.51
C TYR A 20 -5.61 -0.88 -7.03
N ASN A 21 -5.93 0.41 -6.88
CA ASN A 21 -7.21 0.96 -7.36
C ASN A 21 -7.25 1.11 -8.89
N SER A 22 -6.11 1.25 -9.56
CA SER A 22 -6.04 1.22 -11.02
C SER A 22 -6.24 -0.20 -11.60
N GLY A 23 -6.46 -1.21 -10.75
CA GLY A 23 -6.78 -2.58 -11.15
C GLY A 23 -5.65 -3.58 -10.96
N LYS A 24 -4.47 -3.18 -10.46
CA LYS A 24 -3.41 -4.16 -10.14
C LYS A 24 -3.82 -5.03 -8.96
N SER A 25 -3.54 -6.32 -9.04
CA SER A 25 -3.81 -7.25 -7.94
C SER A 25 -2.77 -7.17 -6.82
N LEU A 26 -3.14 -7.60 -5.62
CA LEU A 26 -2.19 -7.75 -4.50
C LEU A 26 -1.02 -8.68 -4.85
N VAL A 27 -1.23 -9.64 -5.74
CA VAL A 27 -0.19 -10.60 -6.15
C VAL A 27 0.86 -9.91 -7.01
N GLU A 28 0.43 -9.14 -7.99
CA GLU A 28 1.34 -8.37 -8.84
C GLU A 28 2.12 -7.35 -8.02
N LEU A 29 1.44 -6.55 -7.19
CA LEU A 29 2.10 -5.55 -6.35
C LEU A 29 3.09 -6.20 -5.36
N SER A 30 2.73 -7.37 -4.82
CA SER A 30 3.61 -8.11 -3.93
C SER A 30 4.87 -8.62 -4.64
N SER A 31 4.71 -9.14 -5.86
CA SER A 31 5.81 -9.66 -6.68
C SER A 31 6.71 -8.56 -7.23
N GLU A 32 6.13 -7.45 -7.69
CA GLU A 32 6.85 -6.36 -8.35
C GLU A 32 7.65 -5.52 -7.36
N TYR A 33 7.08 -5.24 -6.18
CA TYR A 33 7.71 -4.38 -5.18
C TYR A 33 8.35 -5.15 -4.01
N GLY A 34 8.23 -6.48 -3.99
CA GLY A 34 8.77 -7.32 -2.92
C GLY A 34 8.14 -7.04 -1.54
N ILE A 35 6.87 -6.65 -1.53
CA ILE A 35 6.11 -6.29 -0.33
C ILE A 35 5.16 -7.45 -0.02
N SER A 36 5.00 -7.81 1.25
CA SER A 36 4.02 -8.84 1.60
C SER A 36 2.59 -8.38 1.31
N LYS A 37 1.74 -9.28 0.81
CA LYS A 37 0.30 -8.99 0.57
C LYS A 37 -0.38 -8.44 1.82
N SER A 38 -0.02 -8.96 3.00
CA SER A 38 -0.56 -8.52 4.30
C SER A 38 -0.20 -7.06 4.60
N THR A 39 1.01 -6.63 4.26
CA THR A 39 1.47 -5.24 4.41
C THR A 39 0.68 -4.31 3.49
N ILE A 40 0.54 -4.67 2.21
CA ILE A 40 -0.24 -3.89 1.22
C ILE A 40 -1.70 -3.77 1.66
N ASN A 41 -2.31 -4.90 2.06
CA ASN A 41 -3.67 -4.94 2.58
C ASN A 41 -3.86 -4.08 3.84
N GLY A 42 -2.83 -3.96 4.70
CA GLY A 42 -2.84 -3.04 5.83
C GLY A 42 -2.93 -1.57 5.40
N TRP A 43 -2.21 -1.18 4.34
CA TRP A 43 -2.24 0.18 3.81
C TRP A 43 -3.58 0.53 3.16
N ILE A 44 -4.15 -0.39 2.39
CA ILE A 44 -5.47 -0.23 1.77
C ILE A 44 -6.56 -0.01 2.83
N LYS A 45 -6.45 -0.71 3.98
CA LYS A 45 -7.40 -0.60 5.10
C LYS A 45 -7.13 0.61 6.01
N THR A 46 -6.05 1.36 5.80
CA THR A 46 -5.72 2.50 6.65
C THR A 46 -6.64 3.68 6.30
N PRO A 47 -7.46 4.18 7.24
CA PRO A 47 -8.49 5.20 6.96
C PRO A 47 -7.94 6.50 6.36
N GLY A 48 -6.72 6.88 6.76
CA GLY A 48 -6.07 8.11 6.27
C GLY A 48 -5.72 8.08 4.78
N LEU A 49 -5.37 6.91 4.23
CA LEU A 49 -5.17 6.77 2.80
C LEU A 49 -6.50 6.77 2.06
N LEU A 50 -7.50 6.04 2.58
CA LEU A 50 -8.84 5.96 2.00
C LEU A 50 -9.53 7.33 1.88
N LEU A 51 -9.24 8.27 2.79
CA LEU A 51 -9.83 9.60 2.81
C LEU A 51 -9.24 10.51 1.70
N LEU A 52 -7.92 10.46 1.48
CA LEU A 52 -7.27 11.19 0.37
C LEU A 52 -7.78 10.70 -0.99
N MET A 53 -8.14 9.42 -1.07
CA MET A 53 -8.63 8.76 -2.28
C MET A 53 -10.08 9.13 -2.63
N LYS A 54 -10.92 9.47 -1.64
CA LYS A 54 -12.30 9.91 -1.88
C LYS A 54 -12.41 11.36 -2.35
N ALA A 55 -11.41 12.20 -2.07
CA ALA A 55 -11.40 13.61 -2.45
C ALA A 55 -11.00 13.88 -3.91
N LYS A 56 -10.55 12.86 -4.64
CA LYS A 56 -10.10 12.94 -6.05
C LYS A 56 -11.20 12.56 -7.05
N LEU A 57 -12.46 12.46 -6.59
CA LEU A 57 -13.65 12.08 -7.34
C LEU A 57 -14.64 13.23 -7.42
#